data_AF-A0A968MZP8-F1
#
_entry.id   AF-A0A968MZP8-F1
#
_cell.length_a   1.000
_cell.length_b   1.000
_cell.length_c   1.000
_cell.angle_alpha   90.00
_cell.angle_beta   90.00
_cell.angle_gamma   90.00
#
_symmetry.space_group_name_H-M   'P 1'
#
loop_
_entity.id
_entity.type
_entity.pdbx_description
1 polymer ?
#
loop_
_entity_poly.entity_id
_entity_poly.type
_entity_poly.pdbx_seq_one_letter_code
_entity_poly.pdbx_strand_id
1 'polypeptide(L)'
;GNRTRVWQKMGARVIAVEPQPVLYEFLRKRFDRNPSVELLQIAVGKHLSSAVLNISSRHPTLSTLSDNWMEIISRFQTGVKFDRKITVQVLTLDNLIENMVCLLSAKLMLKDLKKRYYWA
;
A
#
# COMPACT_ATOMS: atom_id res chain seq x y z
N GLY A 1 4.79 -7.02 3.22
CA GLY A 1 5.51 -8.30 3.16
C GLY A 1 5.51 -9.08 4.48
N ASN A 2 6.39 -8.74 5.43
CA ASN A 2 6.58 -9.53 6.65
C ASN A 2 5.31 -9.68 7.49
N ARG A 3 4.58 -8.58 7.69
CA ARG A 3 3.26 -8.57 8.34
C ARG A 3 2.29 -9.54 7.68
N THR A 4 2.08 -9.44 6.36
CA THR A 4 1.23 -10.36 5.58
C THR A 4 1.52 -11.83 5.88
N ARG A 5 2.81 -12.22 5.87
CA ARG A 5 3.23 -13.60 6.16
C ARG A 5 2.91 -14.04 7.59
N VAL A 6 3.09 -13.17 8.58
CA VAL A 6 2.81 -13.52 9.99
C VAL A 6 1.33 -13.82 10.18
N TRP A 7 0.44 -12.97 9.67
CA TRP A 7 -1.01 -13.15 9.85
C TRP A 7 -1.55 -14.33 9.06
N GLN A 8 -1.04 -14.52 7.84
CA GLN A 8 -1.34 -15.71 7.05
C GLN A 8 -0.95 -16.99 7.81
N LYS A 9 0.22 -17.03 8.45
CA LYS A 9 0.65 -18.18 9.28
C LYS A 9 -0.23 -18.41 10.52
N MET A 10 -0.93 -17.37 10.99
CA MET A 10 -1.91 -17.46 12.08
C MET A 10 -3.31 -17.87 11.59
N GLY A 11 -3.46 -18.26 10.32
CA GLY A 11 -4.73 -18.70 9.74
C GLY A 11 -5.65 -17.56 9.30
N ALA A 12 -5.17 -16.30 9.29
CA ALA A 12 -5.97 -15.19 8.81
C ALA A 12 -6.02 -15.13 7.28
N ARG A 13 -7.18 -14.74 6.74
CA ARG A 13 -7.28 -14.20 5.38
C ARG A 13 -6.80 -12.75 5.40
N VAL A 14 -5.89 -12.41 4.50
CA VAL A 14 -5.20 -11.11 4.49
C VAL A 14 -5.46 -10.41 3.17
N ILE A 15 -5.96 -9.17 3.24
CA ILE A 15 -5.95 -8.24 2.10
C ILE A 15 -4.71 -7.36 2.27
N ALA A 16 -3.79 -7.44 1.33
CA ALA A 16 -2.59 -6.62 1.26
C ALA A 16 -2.75 -5.56 0.17
N VAL A 17 -2.44 -4.32 0.50
CA VAL A 17 -2.54 -3.16 -0.40
C VAL A 17 -1.15 -2.58 -0.63
N GLU A 18 -0.79 -2.38 -1.90
CA GLU A 18 0.48 -1.78 -2.30
C GLU A 18 0.32 -1.05 -3.65
N PRO A 19 0.31 0.29 -3.68
CA PRO A 19 0.15 1.03 -4.93
C PRO A 19 1.40 1.06 -5.81
N GLN A 20 2.60 0.84 -5.25
CA GLN A 20 3.86 0.95 -5.97
C GLN A 20 4.10 -0.31 -6.83
N PRO A 21 4.26 -0.21 -8.16
CA PRO A 21 4.27 -1.38 -9.06
C PRO A 21 5.37 -2.41 -8.79
N VAL A 22 6.61 -1.98 -8.55
CA VAL A 22 7.74 -2.89 -8.28
C VAL A 22 7.56 -3.62 -6.95
N LEU A 23 7.05 -2.93 -5.92
CA LEU A 23 6.78 -3.55 -4.63
C LEU A 23 5.55 -4.47 -4.70
N TYR A 24 4.52 -4.06 -5.44
CA TYR A 24 3.35 -4.89 -5.73
C TYR A 24 3.78 -6.18 -6.41
N GLU A 25 4.59 -6.10 -7.46
CA GLU A 25 5.12 -7.27 -8.17
C GLU A 25 5.97 -8.18 -7.28
N PHE A 26 6.78 -7.59 -6.40
CA PHE A 26 7.53 -8.35 -5.39
C PHE A 26 6.59 -9.10 -4.43
N LEU A 27 5.53 -8.45 -3.95
CA LEU A 27 4.53 -9.07 -3.08
C LEU A 27 3.71 -10.12 -3.82
N ARG A 28 3.35 -9.88 -5.07
CA ARG A 28 2.62 -10.81 -5.94
C ARG A 28 3.39 -12.10 -6.10
N LYS A 29 4.67 -12.04 -6.51
CA LYS A 29 5.54 -13.22 -6.61
C LYS A 29 5.67 -14.00 -5.29
N ARG A 30 5.57 -13.30 -4.16
CA ARG A 30 5.66 -13.92 -2.83
C ARG A 30 4.38 -14.60 -2.38
N PHE A 31 3.21 -14.14 -2.83
CA PHE A 31 1.92 -14.53 -2.28
C PHE A 31 0.89 -15.03 -3.30
N ASP A 32 1.15 -15.01 -4.62
CA ASP A 32 0.13 -15.37 -5.64
C ASP A 32 -0.41 -16.80 -5.51
N ARG A 33 0.41 -17.74 -5.00
CA ARG A 33 0.02 -19.14 -4.77
C ARG A 33 -0.70 -19.34 -3.44
N ASN A 34 -0.96 -18.27 -2.68
CA ASN A 34 -1.57 -18.35 -1.37
C ASN A 34 -3.03 -17.87 -1.44
N PRO A 35 -4.02 -18.78 -1.41
CA PRO A 35 -5.44 -18.41 -1.51
C PRO A 35 -5.95 -17.63 -0.28
N SER A 36 -5.17 -17.58 0.81
CA SER A 36 -5.49 -16.78 1.99
C SER A 36 -4.96 -15.35 1.91
N VAL A 37 -4.30 -14.95 0.80
CA VAL A 37 -3.80 -13.59 0.60
C VAL A 37 -4.34 -13.01 -0.70
N GLU A 38 -5.10 -11.93 -0.58
CA GLU A 38 -5.51 -11.11 -1.70
C GLU A 38 -4.61 -9.87 -1.76
N LEU A 39 -4.10 -9.54 -2.94
CA LEU A 39 -3.21 -8.39 -3.14
C LEU A 39 -3.87 -7.39 -4.09
N LEU A 40 -3.99 -6.14 -3.64
CA LEU A 40 -4.63 -5.06 -4.39
C LEU A 40 -3.62 -3.95 -4.70
N GLN A 41 -3.53 -3.56 -5.97
CA GLN A 41 -2.64 -2.48 -6.43
C GLN A 41 -3.33 -1.11 -6.31
N ILE A 42 -3.69 -0.75 -5.08
CA ILE A 42 -4.39 0.49 -4.76
C ILE A 42 -3.76 1.17 -3.56
N ALA A 43 -4.01 2.46 -3.40
CA ALA A 43 -3.70 3.21 -2.20
C ALA A 43 -4.91 3.23 -1.26
N VAL A 44 -4.66 3.45 0.03
CA VAL A 44 -5.72 3.63 1.04
C VAL A 44 -5.68 5.05 1.55
N GLY A 45 -6.83 5.73 1.51
CA GLY A 45 -6.97 7.13 1.92
C GLY A 45 -8.30 7.41 2.62
N LYS A 46 -8.55 8.68 2.92
CA LYS A 46 -9.78 9.14 3.62
C LYS A 46 -11.01 9.17 2.72
N HIS A 47 -10.82 9.34 1.41
CA HIS A 47 -11.90 9.46 0.43
C HIS A 47 -11.59 8.61 -0.80
N LEU A 48 -12.66 8.09 -1.42
CA LEU A 48 -12.57 7.47 -2.75
C LEU A 48 -12.07 8.52 -3.74
N SER A 49 -10.94 8.22 -4.39
CA SER A 49 -10.31 9.17 -5.30
C SER A 49 -9.30 8.48 -6.21
N SER A 50 -8.69 9.26 -7.10
CA SER A 50 -7.46 8.90 -7.79
C SER A 50 -6.37 9.86 -7.34
N ALA A 51 -5.16 9.36 -7.17
CA ALA A 51 -4.02 10.16 -6.73
C ALA A 51 -2.77 9.85 -7.54
N VAL A 52 -1.87 10.84 -7.61
CA VAL A 52 -0.57 10.67 -8.24
C VAL A 52 0.39 10.06 -7.23
N LEU A 53 0.88 8.87 -7.52
CA LEU A 53 2.03 8.28 -6.85
C LEU A 53 3.31 8.75 -7.54
N ASN A 54 4.10 9.55 -6.83
CA ASN A 54 5.44 9.96 -7.22
C ASN A 54 6.41 8.81 -6.90
N ILE A 55 7.04 8.27 -7.94
CA ILE A 55 7.88 7.08 -7.88
C ILE A 55 9.34 7.48 -7.77
N SER A 56 10.04 6.91 -6.78
CA SER A 56 11.49 6.83 -6.80
C SER A 56 11.93 5.45 -7.24
N SER A 57 12.39 5.31 -8.49
CA SER A 57 12.77 4.00 -9.03
C SER A 57 13.98 3.40 -8.31
N ARG A 58 14.92 4.25 -7.86
CA ARG A 58 16.10 3.83 -7.08
C ARG A 58 15.82 3.59 -5.60
N HIS A 59 14.77 4.19 -5.05
CA HIS A 59 14.35 3.99 -3.66
C HIS A 59 12.85 3.68 -3.58
N PRO A 60 12.41 2.49 -4.07
CA PRO A 60 10.98 2.19 -4.27
C PRO A 60 10.11 2.42 -3.04
N THR A 61 10.63 2.13 -1.84
CA THR A 61 9.93 2.29 -0.54
C THR A 61 9.71 3.74 -0.12
N LEU A 62 10.33 4.71 -0.81
CA LEU A 62 10.16 6.14 -0.57
C LEU A 62 9.18 6.79 -1.56
N SER A 63 8.60 6.00 -2.49
CA SER A 63 7.54 6.49 -3.38
C SER A 63 6.35 6.98 -2.56
N THR A 64 5.67 8.03 -3.06
CA THR A 64 4.83 8.89 -2.22
C THR A 64 3.64 9.48 -2.95
N LEU A 65 2.50 9.59 -2.27
CA LEU A 65 1.33 10.35 -2.72
C LEU A 65 1.33 11.80 -2.19
N SER A 66 2.26 12.19 -1.30
CA SER A 66 2.29 13.52 -0.69
C SER A 66 3.37 14.38 -1.31
N ASP A 67 2.95 15.48 -1.93
CA ASP A 67 3.87 16.49 -2.45
C ASP A 67 4.67 17.16 -1.32
N ASN A 68 4.03 17.42 -0.17
CA ASN A 68 4.72 17.96 1.01
C ASN A 68 5.85 17.05 1.52
N TRP A 69 5.68 15.73 1.45
CA TRP A 69 6.78 14.81 1.81
C TRP A 69 7.96 14.91 0.85
N MET A 70 7.69 15.06 -0.45
CA MET A 70 8.77 15.27 -1.43
C MET A 70 9.54 16.55 -1.12
N GLU A 71 8.85 17.64 -0.75
CA GLU A 71 9.47 18.89 -0.35
C GLU A 71 10.30 18.77 0.93
N ILE A 72 9.89 17.93 1.87
CA ILE A 72 10.67 17.66 3.09
C ILE A 72 11.92 16.87 2.74
N ILE A 73 11.78 15.76 2.00
CA ILE A 73 12.92 14.90 1.64
C ILE A 73 13.95 15.64 0.78
N SER A 74 13.50 16.53 -0.12
CA SER A 74 14.40 17.26 -1.01
C SER A 74 15.35 18.21 -0.26
N ARG A 75 15.01 18.60 0.97
CA ARG A 75 15.87 19.41 1.85
C ARG A 75 17.04 18.63 2.45
N PHE A 76 17.02 17.29 2.38
CA PHE A 76 18.08 16.44 2.89
C PHE A 76 18.91 15.85 1.75
N GLN A 77 20.22 15.70 1.94
CA GLN A 77 21.13 15.06 0.97
C GLN A 77 20.98 13.53 0.98
N THR A 78 19.80 13.05 0.61
CA THR A 78 19.42 11.63 0.63
C THR A 78 19.73 10.92 -0.69
N GLY A 79 19.98 11.65 -1.77
CA GLY A 79 20.12 11.10 -3.12
C GLY A 79 18.80 10.57 -3.72
N VAL A 80 17.67 10.78 -3.03
CA VAL A 80 16.35 10.35 -3.49
C VAL A 80 15.87 11.25 -4.62
N LYS A 81 15.43 10.64 -5.72
CA LYS A 81 14.83 11.32 -6.87
C LYS A 81 13.48 10.71 -7.16
N PHE A 82 12.49 11.55 -7.43
CA PHE A 82 11.18 11.14 -7.91
C PHE A 82 11.18 11.27 -9.43
N ASP A 83 11.48 10.18 -10.12
CA ASP A 83 11.76 10.15 -11.55
C ASP A 83 10.54 9.79 -12.42
N ARG A 84 9.46 9.31 -11.80
CA ARG A 84 8.22 8.92 -12.51
C ARG A 84 6.98 9.29 -11.70
N LYS A 85 5.86 9.42 -12.39
CA LYS A 85 4.54 9.62 -11.80
C LYS A 85 3.58 8.61 -12.40
N ILE A 86 2.75 8.00 -11.55
CA ILE A 86 1.65 7.14 -12.01
C ILE A 86 0.37 7.53 -11.26
N THR A 87 -0.78 7.38 -11.90
CA THR A 87 -2.07 7.53 -11.22
C THR A 87 -2.48 6.19 -10.64
N VAL A 88 -2.87 6.19 -9.37
CA VAL A 88 -3.40 5.01 -8.67
C VAL A 88 -4.77 5.32 -8.11
N GLN A 89 -5.62 4.30 -8.04
CA GLN A 89 -6.88 4.41 -7.31
C GLN A 89 -6.64 4.45 -5.81
N VAL A 90 -7.44 5.25 -5.11
CA VAL A 90 -7.46 5.38 -3.67
C VAL A 90 -8.81 4.88 -3.19
N LEU A 91 -8.81 3.82 -2.39
CA LEU A 91 -10.00 3.34 -1.71
C LEU A 91 -9.98 3.78 -0.25
N THR A 92 -11.17 3.91 0.34
CA THR A 92 -11.27 4.07 1.79
C THR A 92 -11.16 2.72 2.46
N LEU A 93 -10.82 2.75 3.74
CA LEU A 93 -10.82 1.54 4.53
C LEU A 93 -12.22 0.91 4.63
N ASP A 94 -13.25 1.74 4.77
CA ASP A 94 -14.64 1.28 4.84
C ASP A 94 -15.04 0.61 3.52
N ASN A 95 -14.62 1.17 2.37
CA ASN A 95 -14.86 0.56 1.07
C ASN A 95 -14.22 -0.83 0.96
N LEU A 96 -12.99 -1.00 1.46
CA LEU A 96 -12.34 -2.33 1.50
C LEU A 96 -13.07 -3.30 2.42
N ILE A 97 -13.54 -2.85 3.58
CA ILE A 97 -14.28 -3.70 4.51
C ILE A 97 -15.61 -4.14 3.89
N GLU A 98 -16.40 -3.18 3.40
CA GLU A 98 -17.71 -3.45 2.82
C GLU A 98 -17.64 -4.40 1.62
N ASN A 99 -16.68 -4.18 0.71
CA ASN A 99 -16.64 -4.93 -0.54
C ASN A 99 -15.86 -6.24 -0.43
N MET A 100 -14.82 -6.32 0.42
CA MET A 100 -13.94 -7.48 0.45
C MET A 100 -14.13 -8.38 1.67
N VAL A 101 -14.50 -7.83 2.83
CA VAL A 101 -14.80 -8.65 4.03
C VAL A 101 -16.19 -9.29 3.93
N CYS A 102 -17.13 -8.63 3.26
CA CYS A 102 -18.49 -9.16 3.05
C CYS A 102 -18.51 -10.35 2.08
N LEU A 103 -17.54 -10.44 1.16
CA LEU A 103 -17.37 -11.59 0.27
C LEU A 103 -16.69 -12.78 0.96
N LEU A 104 -15.84 -12.53 1.96
CA LEU A 104 -14.93 -13.52 2.53
C LEU A 104 -14.63 -13.10 3.98
N SER A 105 -15.23 -13.72 4.99
CA SER A 105 -14.99 -13.39 6.41
C SER A 105 -13.48 -13.33 6.74
N ALA A 106 -12.93 -12.11 6.81
CA ALA A 106 -11.50 -11.83 6.91
C ALA A 106 -11.20 -10.87 8.07
N LYS A 107 -10.21 -11.23 8.90
CA LYS A 107 -9.77 -10.45 10.07
C LYS A 107 -8.67 -9.47 9.65
N LEU A 108 -9.05 -8.21 9.43
CA LEU A 108 -8.13 -7.15 8.99
C LEU A 108 -7.19 -6.70 10.12
N MET A 109 -5.88 -6.68 9.87
CA MET A 109 -4.91 -6.05 10.78
C MET A 109 -4.80 -4.56 10.45
N LEU A 110 -5.61 -3.74 11.12
CA LEU A 110 -5.65 -2.29 10.93
C LEU A 110 -5.05 -1.46 12.07
N LYS A 111 -4.30 -2.08 12.97
CA LYS A 111 -3.79 -1.36 14.16
C LYS A 111 -2.55 -0.51 13.91
N ASP A 112 -1.83 -0.72 12.80
CA ASP A 112 -0.63 0.09 12.48
C ASP A 112 -0.90 1.24 11.50
N LEU A 113 -2.07 1.28 10.85
CA LEU A 113 -2.42 2.32 9.87
C LEU A 113 -2.75 3.69 10.49
N LYS A 114 -3.21 3.72 11.75
CA LYS A 114 -3.61 4.96 12.42
C LYS A 114 -2.48 5.75 13.08
N LYS A 115 -1.25 5.22 13.19
CA LYS A 115 -0.15 5.90 13.94
C LYS A 115 1.13 6.19 13.13
N ARG A 116 1.20 5.83 11.85
CA ARG A 116 2.43 6.02 11.05
C ARG A 116 2.23 6.47 9.60
N TYR A 117 1.02 6.84 9.20
CA TYR A 117 0.72 7.13 7.79
C TYR A 117 0.47 8.62 7.60
N TYR A 118 1.55 9.33 7.26
CA TYR A 118 1.48 10.61 6.56
C TYR A 118 1.27 10.32 5.06
N TRP A 119 0.05 9.99 4.64
CA TRP A 119 -0.37 10.05 3.24
C TRP A 119 -1.85 10.46 3.19
N ALA A 120 -2.14 11.60 2.54
CA ALA A 120 -3.44 12.32 2.44
C ALA A 120 -3.99 12.97 3.73
#